data_AF-A0A6G0FKA3-F1
#
_entry.id   AF-A0A6G0FKA3-F1
#
_cell.length_a   1.000
_cell.length_b   1.000
_cell.length_c   1.000
_cell.angle_alpha   90.00
_cell.angle_beta   90.00
_cell.angle_gamma   90.00
#
_symmetry.space_group_name_H-M   'P 1'
#
loop_
_entity.id
_entity.type
_entity.pdbx_description
1 polymer ?
#
loop_
_entity_poly.entity_id
_entity_poly.type
_entity_poly.pdbx_seq_one_letter_code
_entity_poly.pdbx_strand_id
1 'polypeptide(L)'
;MPVVRPSDAVVHEMHGARFVSYATPLTGSRELCAWRGEVPAGTRAPAHTVSKEEILHVLDGELRVTLDGETTRVTAGDTLIVNAGATLTVENPGARPAITWVTTLVGLEAELADGTRIAPPWAR
;
A
#
# COMPACT_ATOMS: atom_id res chain seq x y z
N MET A 1 -8.12 24.48 -6.95
CA MET A 1 -8.37 23.27 -6.14
C MET A 1 -7.51 22.16 -6.73
N PRO A 2 -6.57 21.56 -5.98
CA PRO A 2 -5.78 20.45 -6.51
C PRO A 2 -6.71 19.24 -6.67
N VAL A 3 -7.07 18.93 -7.92
CA VAL A 3 -7.87 17.75 -8.27
C VAL A 3 -7.01 16.90 -9.18
N VAL A 4 -6.69 15.69 -8.75
CA VAL A 4 -5.98 14.72 -9.57
C VAL A 4 -7.00 13.83 -10.24
N ARG A 5 -7.05 13.85 -11.57
CA ARG A 5 -7.95 12.97 -12.32
C ARG A 5 -7.30 11.60 -12.45
N PRO A 6 -8.09 10.51 -12.59
CA PRO A 6 -7.53 9.18 -12.86
C PRO A 6 -6.62 9.13 -14.09
N SER A 7 -6.87 9.97 -15.11
CA SER A 7 -6.01 10.09 -16.29
C SER A 7 -4.63 10.68 -16.00
N ASP A 8 -4.49 11.40 -14.88
CA ASP A 8 -3.29 12.13 -14.50
C ASP A 8 -2.50 11.37 -13.42
N ALA A 9 -3.06 10.27 -12.89
CA ALA A 9 -2.44 9.45 -11.87
C ALA A 9 -1.26 8.65 -12.43
N VAL A 10 -0.16 8.59 -11.67
CA VAL A 10 1.03 7.85 -12.07
C VAL A 10 0.94 6.42 -11.57
N VAL A 11 1.15 5.45 -12.46
CA VAL A 11 1.15 4.03 -12.10
C VAL A 11 2.59 3.57 -11.87
N HIS A 12 2.80 2.91 -10.74
CA HIS A 12 4.03 2.19 -10.44
C HIS A 12 3.74 0.70 -10.29
N GLU A 13 4.70 -0.16 -10.62
CA GLU A 13 4.61 -1.60 -10.42
C GLU A 13 5.76 -2.08 -9.57
N MET A 14 5.45 -2.87 -8.54
CA MET A 14 6.46 -3.41 -7.63
C MET A 14 5.94 -4.73 -7.04
N HIS A 15 6.80 -5.75 -7.01
CA HIS A 15 6.45 -7.09 -6.49
C HIS A 15 5.16 -7.69 -7.07
N GLY A 16 4.86 -7.39 -8.34
CA GLY A 16 3.66 -7.88 -9.04
C GLY A 16 2.36 -7.17 -8.65
N ALA A 17 2.39 -6.13 -7.81
CA ALA A 17 1.26 -5.26 -7.51
C ALA A 17 1.40 -3.91 -8.24
N ARG A 18 0.26 -3.24 -8.48
CA ARG A 18 0.20 -1.91 -9.09
C ARG A 18 -0.20 -0.86 -8.05
N PHE A 19 0.46 0.27 -8.09
CA PHE A 19 0.28 1.41 -7.18
C PHE A 19 -0.08 2.63 -8.02
N VAL A 20 -1.36 2.97 -8.07
CA VAL A 20 -1.88 4.12 -8.82
C VAL A 20 -1.85 5.33 -7.90
N SER A 21 -0.84 6.17 -8.05
CA SER A 21 -0.54 7.30 -7.17
C SER A 21 -1.40 8.52 -7.50
N TYR A 22 -2.10 9.05 -6.49
CA TYR A 22 -2.99 10.20 -6.63
C TYR A 22 -2.49 11.41 -5.83
N ALA A 23 -2.15 11.22 -4.55
CA ALA A 23 -1.67 12.31 -3.70
C ALA A 23 -0.20 12.09 -3.35
N THR A 24 0.65 13.05 -3.74
CA THR A 24 2.07 13.15 -3.39
C THR A 24 2.47 14.63 -3.34
N PRO A 25 3.69 14.97 -2.89
CA PRO A 25 4.26 16.30 -3.09
C PRO A 25 4.19 16.83 -4.53
N LEU A 26 4.35 15.95 -5.53
CA LEU A 26 4.29 16.34 -6.94
C LEU A 26 2.87 16.75 -7.38
N THR A 27 1.82 16.23 -6.74
CA THR A 27 0.42 16.60 -7.01
C THR A 27 -0.14 17.62 -6.02
N GLY A 28 0.71 18.17 -5.14
CA GLY A 28 0.40 19.29 -4.25
C GLY A 28 0.04 18.92 -2.81
N SER A 29 0.09 17.63 -2.43
CA SER A 29 -0.03 17.22 -1.04
C SER A 29 1.23 17.61 -0.26
N ARG A 30 1.10 17.99 1.02
CA ARG A 30 2.25 18.46 1.83
C ARG A 30 2.69 17.48 2.90
N GLU A 31 1.75 16.68 3.41
CA GLU A 31 1.97 15.82 4.57
C GLU A 31 1.65 14.36 4.27
N LEU A 32 0.69 14.12 3.37
CA LEU A 32 0.15 12.80 3.10
C LEU A 32 0.46 12.33 1.68
N CYS A 33 0.71 11.04 1.54
CA CYS A 33 0.70 10.34 0.26
C CYS A 33 -0.49 9.39 0.22
N ALA A 34 -1.14 9.26 -0.93
CA ALA A 34 -2.26 8.33 -1.09
C ALA A 34 -2.34 7.74 -2.50
N TRP A 35 -2.65 6.45 -2.57
CA TRP A 35 -2.71 5.68 -3.81
C TRP A 35 -3.79 4.61 -3.74
N ARG A 36 -4.20 4.16 -4.92
CA ARG A 36 -4.95 2.90 -5.07
C ARG A 36 -3.97 1.75 -5.26
N GLY A 37 -4.02 0.76 -4.38
CA GLY A 37 -3.32 -0.51 -4.57
C GLY A 37 -4.19 -1.47 -5.38
N GLU A 38 -3.59 -2.14 -6.37
CA GLU A 38 -4.22 -3.24 -7.10
C GLU A 38 -3.33 -4.46 -6.90
N VAL A 39 -3.86 -5.46 -6.19
CA VAL A 39 -3.15 -6.68 -5.81
C VAL A 39 -3.72 -7.84 -6.61
N PRO A 40 -3.04 -8.30 -7.68
CA PRO A 40 -3.51 -9.41 -8.49
C PRO A 40 -3.71 -10.70 -7.70
N ALA A 41 -4.53 -11.60 -8.25
CA ALA A 41 -4.69 -12.95 -7.73
C ALA A 41 -3.34 -13.69 -7.70
N GLY A 42 -3.07 -14.41 -6.61
CA GLY A 42 -1.83 -15.15 -6.40
C GLY A 42 -0.64 -14.31 -5.93
N THR A 43 -0.78 -12.99 -5.81
CA THR A 43 0.31 -12.13 -5.30
C THR A 43 0.69 -12.51 -3.87
N ARG A 44 2.01 -12.58 -3.63
CA ARG A 44 2.63 -12.71 -2.31
C ARG A 44 3.70 -11.62 -2.20
N ALA A 45 3.34 -10.49 -1.61
CA ALA A 45 4.30 -9.41 -1.40
C ALA A 45 5.34 -9.84 -0.36
N PRO A 46 6.61 -9.43 -0.49
CA PRO A 46 7.60 -9.68 0.55
C PRO A 46 7.20 -8.96 1.86
N ALA A 47 7.53 -9.60 2.98
CA ALA A 47 7.41 -8.97 4.29
C ALA A 47 8.30 -7.72 4.34
N HIS A 48 7.77 -6.64 4.90
CA HIS A 48 8.51 -5.39 5.04
C HIS A 48 8.07 -4.60 6.27
N THR A 49 9.03 -3.91 6.89
CA THR A 49 8.80 -3.04 8.05
C THR A 49 8.64 -1.60 7.58
N VAL A 50 7.55 -0.95 8.00
CA VAL A 50 7.20 0.41 7.54
C VAL A 50 7.78 1.47 8.48
N SER A 51 8.37 2.55 7.94
CA SER A 51 8.96 3.62 8.76
C SER A 51 7.94 4.68 9.21
N LYS A 52 6.72 4.65 8.67
CA LYS A 52 5.61 5.56 8.96
C LYS A 52 4.32 4.75 9.15
N GLU A 53 3.33 5.36 9.78
CA GLU A 53 1.99 4.77 9.83
C GLU A 53 1.38 4.69 8.42
N GLU A 54 0.74 3.57 8.10
CA GLU A 54 -0.03 3.37 6.89
C GLU A 54 -1.46 2.93 7.23
N ILE A 55 -2.44 3.59 6.60
CA ILE A 55 -3.85 3.18 6.64
C ILE A 55 -4.17 2.52 5.31
N LEU A 56 -4.53 1.24 5.34
CA LEU A 56 -4.95 0.46 4.17
C LEU A 56 -6.43 0.12 4.29
N HIS A 57 -7.25 0.73 3.45
CA HIS A 57 -8.69 0.47 3.37
C HIS A 57 -8.98 -0.41 2.15
N VAL A 58 -9.69 -1.52 2.33
CA VAL A 58 -10.02 -2.44 1.23
C VAL A 58 -11.27 -1.93 0.51
N LEU A 59 -11.15 -1.63 -0.78
CA LEU A 59 -12.24 -1.12 -1.62
C LEU A 59 -13.01 -2.25 -2.31
N ASP A 60 -12.31 -3.28 -2.78
CA ASP A 60 -12.89 -4.46 -3.42
C ASP A 60 -12.03 -5.70 -3.19
N GLY A 61 -12.66 -6.88 -3.18
CA GLY A 61 -11.99 -8.15 -2.98
C GLY A 61 -11.63 -8.44 -1.52
N GLU A 62 -10.67 -9.34 -1.34
CA GLU A 62 -10.17 -9.77 -0.04
C GLU A 62 -8.65 -10.00 -0.10
N LEU A 63 -8.00 -9.82 1.03
CA LEU A 63 -6.57 -10.05 1.22
C LEU A 63 -6.35 -10.89 2.47
N ARG A 64 -5.28 -11.69 2.44
CA ARG A 64 -4.68 -12.23 3.66
C ARG A 64 -3.54 -11.30 4.05
N VAL A 65 -3.59 -10.79 5.27
CA VAL A 65 -2.57 -9.89 5.80
C VAL A 65 -1.95 -10.52 7.03
N THR A 66 -0.62 -10.44 7.13
CA THR A 66 0.12 -10.71 8.36
C THR A 66 0.73 -9.42 8.87
N LEU A 67 0.37 -9.01 10.08
CA LEU A 67 0.90 -7.83 10.77
C LEU A 67 1.53 -8.27 12.10
N ASP A 68 2.82 -8.03 12.27
CA ASP A 68 3.59 -8.42 13.48
C ASP A 68 3.38 -9.89 13.90
N GLY A 69 3.27 -10.78 12.91
CA GLY A 69 3.08 -12.22 13.09
C GLY A 69 1.62 -12.66 13.23
N GLU A 70 0.67 -11.75 13.43
CA GLU A 70 -0.76 -12.08 13.44
C GLU A 70 -1.32 -12.06 12.02
N THR A 71 -1.93 -13.16 11.60
CA THR A 71 -2.52 -13.29 10.27
C THR A 71 -4.03 -13.20 10.34
N THR A 72 -4.62 -12.30 9.55
CA THR A 72 -6.06 -12.18 9.41
C THR A 72 -6.47 -12.02 7.94
N ARG A 73 -7.75 -12.25 7.67
CA ARG A 73 -8.37 -11.91 6.39
C ARG A 73 -9.04 -10.56 6.51
N VAL A 74 -8.75 -9.66 5.57
CA VAL A 74 -9.44 -8.37 5.42
C VAL A 74 -10.21 -8.37 4.10
N THR A 75 -11.40 -7.78 4.11
CA THR A 75 -12.36 -7.78 3.01
C THR A 75 -12.84 -6.37 2.72
N ALA A 76 -13.54 -6.16 1.59
CA ALA A 76 -14.06 -4.85 1.22
C ALA A 76 -14.83 -4.17 2.37
N GLY A 77 -14.44 -2.93 2.69
CA GLY A 77 -14.95 -2.15 3.82
C GLY A 77 -14.06 -2.21 5.08
N ASP A 78 -13.21 -3.23 5.22
CA ASP A 78 -12.26 -3.32 6.33
C ASP A 78 -11.12 -2.31 6.17
N THR A 79 -10.59 -1.86 7.31
CA THR A 79 -9.43 -0.95 7.37
C THR A 79 -8.37 -1.55 8.28
N LEU A 80 -7.16 -1.66 7.76
CA LEU A 80 -5.98 -2.04 8.50
C LEU A 80 -5.17 -0.80 8.85
N ILE A 81 -4.77 -0.68 10.11
CA ILE A 81 -3.85 0.34 10.59
C ILE A 81 -2.50 -0.34 10.84
N VAL A 82 -1.47 0.13 10.14
CA VAL A 82 -0.10 -0.38 10.23
C VAL A 82 0.74 0.71 10.87
N ASN A 83 1.11 0.55 12.13
CA ASN A 83 1.92 1.54 12.84
C ASN A 83 3.39 1.51 12.36
N ALA A 84 4.09 2.63 12.50
CA ALA A 84 5.53 2.68 12.23
C ALA A 84 6.29 1.63 13.05
N GLY A 85 7.20 0.91 12.40
CA GLY A 85 7.96 -0.19 12.97
C GLY A 85 7.28 -1.56 12.89
N ALA A 86 6.02 -1.62 12.46
CA ALA A 86 5.32 -2.90 12.26
C ALA A 86 5.79 -3.58 10.97
N THR A 87 5.87 -4.91 11.00
CA THR A 87 6.17 -5.75 9.83
C THR A 87 4.87 -6.21 9.17
N LEU A 88 4.70 -5.86 7.89
CA LEU A 88 3.52 -6.17 7.09
C LEU A 88 3.86 -7.18 6.00
N THR A 89 2.98 -8.17 5.82
CA THR A 89 2.91 -9.00 4.61
C THR A 89 1.50 -8.93 4.04
N VAL A 90 1.38 -8.73 2.72
CA VAL A 90 0.09 -8.73 2.01
C VAL A 90 0.09 -9.84 0.95
N GLU A 91 -0.91 -10.70 1.01
CA GLU A 91 -1.13 -11.77 0.05
C GLU A 91 -2.55 -11.70 -0.51
N ASN A 92 -2.72 -12.03 -1.79
CA ASN A 92 -4.02 -12.28 -2.38
C ASN A 92 -4.11 -13.75 -2.79
N PRO A 93 -4.60 -14.64 -1.90
CA PRO A 93 -4.79 -16.06 -2.22
C PRO A 93 -6.04 -16.32 -3.07
N GLY A 94 -6.84 -15.29 -3.36
CA GLY A 94 -8.09 -15.41 -4.10
C GLY A 94 -7.90 -15.55 -5.62
N ALA A 95 -9.02 -15.63 -6.34
CA ALA A 95 -9.06 -15.79 -7.80
C ALA A 95 -9.27 -14.48 -8.57
N ARG A 96 -9.45 -13.35 -7.86
CA ARG A 96 -9.68 -12.03 -8.44
C ARG A 96 -8.73 -11.00 -7.82
N PRO A 97 -8.39 -9.91 -8.52
CA PRO A 97 -7.66 -8.81 -7.92
C PRO A 97 -8.40 -8.23 -6.70
N ALA A 98 -7.64 -7.78 -5.71
CA ALA A 98 -8.15 -6.97 -4.61
C ALA A 98 -7.69 -5.53 -4.80
N ILE A 99 -8.53 -4.57 -4.41
CA ILE A 99 -8.30 -3.14 -4.59
C ILE A 99 -8.29 -2.47 -3.21
N THR A 100 -7.27 -1.65 -2.96
CA THR A 100 -7.13 -0.92 -1.70
C THR A 100 -6.97 0.58 -1.96
N TRP A 101 -7.34 1.40 -0.99
CA TRP A 101 -6.87 2.77 -0.85
C TRP A 101 -5.88 2.82 0.30
N VAL A 102 -4.69 3.36 0.06
CA VAL A 102 -3.67 3.49 1.10
C VAL A 102 -3.35 4.96 1.31
N THR A 103 -3.13 5.34 2.56
CA THR A 103 -2.66 6.69 2.94
C THR A 103 -1.59 6.59 4.00
N THR A 104 -0.53 7.39 3.86
CA THR A 104 0.60 7.47 4.78
C THR A 104 1.20 8.87 4.78
N LEU A 105 2.24 9.09 5.58
CA LEU A 105 3.03 10.32 5.57
C LEU A 105 4.03 10.36 4.41
N VAL A 106 4.33 11.55 3.90
CA VAL A 106 5.45 11.76 2.96
C VAL A 106 6.75 11.23 3.56
N GLY A 107 7.55 10.54 2.74
CA GLY A 107 8.82 9.95 3.14
C GLY A 107 8.69 8.58 3.81
N LEU A 108 7.64 7.81 3.50
CA LEU A 108 7.57 6.39 3.86
C LEU A 108 8.77 5.65 3.28
N GLU A 109 9.37 4.79 4.11
CA GLU A 109 10.34 3.78 3.72
C GLU A 109 9.84 2.41 4.18
N ALA A 110 10.17 1.38 3.41
CA ALA A 110 9.92 -0.02 3.73
C ALA A 110 11.26 -0.76 3.81
N GLU A 111 11.53 -1.46 4.90
CA GLU A 111 12.72 -2.29 5.08
C GLU A 111 12.36 -3.76 4.89
N LEU A 112 12.98 -4.43 3.92
CA LEU A 112 12.80 -5.87 3.68
C LEU A 112 13.55 -6.69 4.73
N ALA A 113 13.22 -7.99 4.80
CA ALA A 113 13.84 -8.92 5.76
C ALA A 113 15.38 -9.06 5.62
N ASP A 114 15.95 -8.74 4.45
CA ASP A 114 17.40 -8.75 4.22
C ASP A 114 18.09 -7.40 4.56
N GLY A 115 17.33 -6.45 5.11
CA GLY A 115 17.80 -5.09 5.43
C GLY A 115 17.75 -4.11 4.24
N THR A 116 17.32 -4.54 3.05
CA THR A 116 17.15 -3.65 1.90
C THR A 116 16.08 -2.61 2.21
N ARG A 117 16.41 -1.32 2.04
CA ARG A 117 15.45 -0.22 2.18
C ARG A 117 14.91 0.21 0.83
N ILE A 118 13.58 0.24 0.75
CA ILE A 118 12.82 0.75 -0.38
C ILE A 118 12.18 2.06 0.07
N ALA A 119 12.46 3.14 -0.65
CA ALA A 119 11.72 4.40 -0.50
C ALA A 119 10.82 4.56 -1.73
N PRO A 120 9.52 4.20 -1.64
CA PRO A 120 8.64 4.07 -2.80
C PRO A 120 8.46 5.41 -3.51
N PRO A 121 8.55 5.47 -4.85
CA PRO A 121 8.43 6.73 -5.59
C PRO A 121 7.05 7.40 -5.45
N TRP A 122 6.01 6.64 -5.10
CA TRP A 122 4.66 7.18 -4.83
C TRP A 122 4.48 7.72 -3.40
N ALA A 123 5.49 7.61 -2.54
CA ALA A 123 5.48 8.15 -1.18
C ALA A 123 6.56 9.22 -0.95
N ARG A 124 7.18 9.71 -2.03
CA ARG A 124 8.22 10.76 -2.01
C ARG A 124 7.67 12.10 -2.48
#